data_AF-A0A5N5GT85-F1
#
_entry.id   AF-A0A5N5GT85-F1
#
_cell.length_a   1.000
_cell.length_b   1.000
_cell.length_c   1.000
_cell.angle_alpha   90.00
_cell.angle_beta   90.00
_cell.angle_gamma   90.00
#
_symmetry.space_group_name_H-M   'P 1'
#
loop_
_entity.id
_entity.type
_entity.pdbx_description
1 polymer ?
#
loop_
_entity_poly.entity_id
_entity_poly.type
_entity_poly.pdbx_seq_one_letter_code
_entity_poly.pdbx_strand_id
1 'polypeptide(L)'
;MLSASVPAPTPCSLQASPPHPRSNHIAARASMASAAARSSAHIAVVGDVHDQWNLEEDTKALELLQPDLVLFTGDFGEENVELVKSVANLYFAKAVILGNHDAWHTTQFSGKKKDGVQLQLECLGEEHVSYWCLDYPTLKLSVVGGRPFSCGGKNLFRQKLLSTRFGVQDMDGSAKRICKATSGAPEDHLVMILAHNGPTGLGSNMDDIFGKDWVFGGGDHGDPDLAQALSLSKETGKICAPLLVFGHMHKELADGHGLRKMIVVGDDNTMYLNGAIVPRVKRLNVEQGTPESCGTMRAFTLVEILNGTVDNIVESWVSVAGDRITLEEEHFLFKSGDRITLPKLDVNLSLIAYFLLLWLEILAVILGG
;
A
#
# COMPACT_ATOMS: atom_id res chain seq x y z
N MET A 1 41.13 -59.58 4.01
CA MET A 1 42.06 -59.03 5.00
C MET A 1 41.59 -57.63 5.37
N LEU A 2 41.26 -57.44 6.66
CA LEU A 2 41.24 -56.19 7.47
C LEU A 2 40.58 -54.96 6.83
N SER A 3 39.30 -54.63 7.07
CA SER A 3 38.66 -54.10 8.30
C SER A 3 39.38 -52.93 8.96
N ALA A 4 38.84 -51.72 8.86
CA ALA A 4 38.99 -50.67 9.87
C ALA A 4 37.80 -49.70 9.80
N SER A 5 36.80 -50.00 10.64
CA SER A 5 35.74 -49.12 11.12
C SER A 5 36.30 -48.12 12.14
N VAL A 6 35.91 -46.85 12.05
CA VAL A 6 36.17 -45.82 13.07
C VAL A 6 34.82 -45.27 13.57
N PRO A 7 34.61 -45.09 14.88
CA PRO A 7 33.28 -45.09 15.50
C PRO A 7 32.66 -43.70 15.66
N ALA A 8 31.33 -43.70 15.85
CA ALA A 8 30.53 -42.59 16.32
C ALA A 8 30.74 -42.34 17.83
N PRO A 9 30.58 -41.09 18.32
CA PRO A 9 30.43 -40.83 19.75
C PRO A 9 28.97 -40.52 20.11
N THR A 10 28.46 -41.24 21.10
CA THR A 10 27.30 -40.92 21.96
C THR A 10 27.60 -41.50 23.36
N PRO A 11 26.84 -41.15 24.41
CA PRO A 11 26.32 -39.86 24.85
C PRO A 11 26.86 -39.52 26.27
N CYS A 12 26.81 -38.27 26.72
CA CYS A 12 26.97 -37.97 28.15
C CYS A 12 25.72 -37.29 28.70
N SER A 13 25.21 -37.88 29.77
CA SER A 13 23.92 -37.62 30.41
C SER A 13 24.08 -36.68 31.60
N LEU A 14 23.14 -35.73 31.69
CA LEU A 14 22.46 -35.15 32.87
C LEU A 14 23.28 -34.75 34.12
N GLN A 15 23.10 -33.49 34.55
CA GLN A 15 22.45 -33.19 35.84
C GLN A 15 21.98 -31.73 36.02
N ALA A 16 20.69 -31.61 36.39
CA ALA A 16 20.03 -30.70 37.35
C ALA A 16 20.09 -29.15 37.22
N SER A 17 18.91 -28.56 36.93
CA SER A 17 18.42 -27.24 37.41
C SER A 17 18.24 -27.22 38.95
N PRO A 18 17.96 -26.12 39.72
CA PRO A 18 17.27 -24.83 39.40
C PRO A 18 17.90 -23.58 40.15
N PRO A 19 17.24 -22.40 40.38
CA PRO A 19 15.93 -21.88 39.96
C PRO A 19 15.95 -20.52 39.23
N HIS A 20 14.78 -20.17 38.71
CA HIS A 20 14.42 -18.90 38.07
C HIS A 20 14.86 -17.63 38.81
N PRO A 21 15.03 -16.54 38.06
CA PRO A 21 14.27 -15.33 38.33
C PRO A 21 13.40 -14.92 37.13
N ARG A 22 12.14 -14.64 37.43
CA ARG A 22 11.21 -13.92 36.57
C ARG A 22 11.77 -12.51 36.29
N SER A 23 11.36 -11.94 35.15
CA SER A 23 11.48 -10.53 34.76
C SER A 23 12.66 -10.14 33.84
N ASN A 24 12.69 -10.66 32.60
CA ASN A 24 13.55 -10.10 31.53
C ASN A 24 12.79 -9.61 30.27
N HIS A 25 11.46 -9.67 30.23
CA HIS A 25 10.69 -9.19 29.06
C HIS A 25 10.55 -7.66 28.97
N ILE A 26 10.84 -6.92 30.04
CA ILE A 26 10.77 -5.45 30.04
C ILE A 26 12.11 -4.83 29.60
N ALA A 27 13.24 -5.45 29.94
CA ALA A 27 14.58 -4.95 29.59
C ALA A 27 14.94 -5.14 28.11
N ALA A 28 14.46 -6.21 27.46
CA ALA A 28 14.64 -6.41 26.02
C ALA A 28 13.90 -5.36 25.19
N ARG A 29 12.70 -4.94 25.62
CA ARG A 29 11.94 -3.84 24.99
C ARG A 29 12.60 -2.47 25.15
N ALA A 30 13.23 -2.22 26.30
CA ALA A 30 13.97 -0.97 26.54
C ALA A 30 15.31 -0.92 25.79
N SER A 31 15.94 -2.08 25.53
CA SER A 31 17.22 -2.14 24.79
C SER A 31 17.05 -2.06 23.27
N MET A 32 15.90 -2.44 22.69
CA MET A 32 15.61 -2.18 21.27
C MET A 32 15.30 -0.70 20.99
N ALA A 33 14.82 0.03 22.00
CA ALA A 33 14.55 1.46 21.91
C ALA A 33 15.82 2.34 21.90
N SER A 34 17.01 1.77 22.14
CA SER A 34 18.25 2.56 22.34
C SER A 34 19.28 2.45 21.20
N ALA A 35 18.99 1.74 20.09
CA ALA A 35 19.91 1.62 18.96
C ALA A 35 19.26 1.79 17.58
N ALA A 36 17.98 2.17 17.53
CA ALA A 36 17.39 2.72 16.32
C ALA A 36 17.93 4.15 16.14
N ALA A 37 18.92 4.33 15.27
CA ALA A 37 18.98 5.59 14.53
C ALA A 37 17.55 5.89 14.08
N ARG A 38 17.03 7.09 14.41
CA ARG A 38 15.64 7.46 14.10
C ARG A 38 15.43 7.24 12.61
N SER A 39 14.72 6.17 12.23
CA SER A 39 14.45 5.88 10.83
C SER A 39 13.42 6.90 10.37
N SER A 40 13.90 7.85 9.58
CA SER A 40 13.07 8.79 8.83
C SER A 40 13.14 8.43 7.37
N ALA A 41 12.02 8.51 6.68
CA ALA A 41 11.98 8.37 5.23
C ALA A 41 10.91 9.28 4.65
N HIS A 42 11.23 9.89 3.53
CA HIS A 42 10.29 10.66 2.72
C HIS A 42 9.97 9.85 1.45
N ILE A 43 8.71 9.50 1.25
CA ILE A 43 8.30 8.59 0.19
C ILE A 43 7.31 9.30 -0.72
N ALA A 44 7.56 9.27 -2.02
CA ALA A 44 6.59 9.73 -3.02
C ALA A 44 5.84 8.54 -3.62
N VAL A 45 4.51 8.62 -3.64
CA VAL A 45 3.64 7.65 -4.29
C VAL A 45 3.13 8.24 -5.60
N VAL A 46 3.28 7.45 -6.67
CA VAL A 46 2.77 7.72 -8.01
C VAL A 46 1.78 6.61 -8.35
N GLY A 47 0.49 6.91 -8.32
CA GLY A 47 -0.53 5.94 -8.66
C GLY A 47 -1.17 6.15 -10.01
N ASP A 48 -1.63 5.03 -10.58
CA ASP A 48 -2.54 4.90 -11.73
C ASP A 48 -2.18 5.87 -12.86
N VAL A 49 -1.03 5.60 -13.48
CA VAL A 49 -0.33 6.54 -14.36
C VAL A 49 -1.10 6.83 -15.65
N HIS A 50 -1.75 5.85 -16.26
CA HIS A 50 -2.59 5.97 -17.47
C HIS A 50 -2.00 6.87 -18.58
N ASP A 51 -0.79 6.55 -19.02
CA ASP A 51 -0.03 7.30 -20.02
C ASP A 51 0.37 8.73 -19.61
N GLN A 52 0.11 9.13 -18.37
CA GLN A 52 0.45 10.43 -17.80
C GLN A 52 1.80 10.39 -17.07
N TRP A 53 2.84 10.03 -17.81
CA TRP A 53 4.23 10.01 -17.37
C TRP A 53 5.14 10.70 -18.39
N ASN A 54 6.04 11.54 -17.89
CA ASN A 54 7.13 12.10 -18.66
C ASN A 54 8.38 12.11 -17.79
N LEU A 55 9.40 11.34 -18.18
CA LEU A 55 10.59 11.17 -17.36
C LEU A 55 11.25 12.50 -16.99
N GLU A 56 11.33 13.47 -17.91
CA GLU A 56 11.98 14.75 -17.61
C GLU A 56 11.18 15.57 -16.60
N GLU A 57 9.90 15.79 -16.86
CA GLU A 57 9.08 16.65 -16.00
C GLU A 57 8.72 16.00 -14.66
N ASP A 58 8.45 14.69 -14.62
CA ASP A 58 8.27 13.96 -13.36
C ASP A 58 9.56 13.93 -12.55
N THR A 59 10.73 13.81 -13.19
CA THR A 59 12.03 13.91 -12.49
C THR A 59 12.22 15.28 -11.86
N LYS A 60 11.96 16.36 -12.61
CA LYS A 60 12.02 17.75 -12.10
C LYS A 60 11.11 17.94 -10.88
N ALA A 61 9.88 17.42 -10.93
CA ALA A 61 8.97 17.49 -9.79
C ALA A 61 9.49 16.67 -8.59
N LEU A 62 9.96 15.44 -8.81
CA LEU A 62 10.53 14.61 -7.74
C LEU A 62 11.81 15.22 -7.14
N GLU A 63 12.64 15.89 -7.93
CA GLU A 63 13.82 16.62 -7.45
C GLU A 63 13.45 17.76 -6.49
N LEU A 64 12.33 18.47 -6.74
CA LEU A 64 11.80 19.47 -5.81
C LEU A 64 11.30 18.80 -4.51
N LEU A 65 10.61 17.67 -4.63
CA LEU A 65 10.01 16.97 -3.48
C LEU A 65 11.04 16.19 -2.64
N GLN A 66 12.21 15.87 -3.20
CA GLN A 66 13.30 15.17 -2.53
C GLN A 66 12.87 13.88 -1.77
N PRO A 67 12.19 12.92 -2.41
CA PRO A 67 11.88 11.65 -1.77
C PRO A 67 13.12 10.75 -1.70
N ASP A 68 13.22 9.98 -0.62
CA ASP A 68 14.19 8.89 -0.46
C ASP A 68 13.81 7.65 -1.30
N LEU A 69 12.51 7.48 -1.58
CA LEU A 69 11.94 6.32 -2.27
C LEU A 69 10.67 6.72 -3.05
N VAL A 70 10.51 6.19 -4.27
CA VAL A 70 9.31 6.36 -5.08
C VAL A 70 8.54 5.03 -5.22
N LEU A 71 7.25 5.03 -4.93
CA LEU A 71 6.38 3.86 -5.09
C LEU A 71 5.43 4.06 -6.27
N PHE A 72 5.40 3.08 -7.18
CA PHE A 72 4.46 3.07 -8.29
C PHE A 72 3.41 1.99 -8.11
N THR A 73 2.13 2.37 -8.10
CA THR A 73 1.01 1.43 -7.86
C THR A 73 0.46 0.78 -9.13
N GLY A 74 1.04 1.06 -10.30
CA GLY A 74 0.71 0.40 -11.57
C GLY A 74 -0.24 1.19 -12.47
N ASP A 75 -0.88 0.47 -13.38
CA ASP A 75 -1.76 1.02 -14.44
C ASP A 75 -1.06 2.08 -15.28
N PHE A 76 0.04 1.67 -15.90
CA PHE A 76 0.91 2.55 -16.67
C PHE A 76 0.33 3.01 -18.00
N GLY A 77 -0.44 2.15 -18.70
CA GLY A 77 -1.05 2.52 -19.98
C GLY A 77 -1.33 1.32 -20.89
N GLU A 78 -2.20 0.40 -20.47
CA GLU A 78 -2.64 -0.74 -21.31
C GLU A 78 -1.49 -1.58 -21.93
N GLU A 79 -0.51 -1.98 -21.12
CA GLU A 79 0.73 -2.65 -21.53
C GLU A 79 1.74 -1.77 -22.30
N ASN A 80 1.77 -0.47 -22.04
CA ASN A 80 2.76 0.45 -22.62
C ASN A 80 4.19 0.18 -22.12
N VAL A 81 4.89 -0.70 -22.84
CA VAL A 81 6.27 -1.11 -22.54
C VAL A 81 7.25 0.07 -22.55
N GLU A 82 7.08 1.05 -23.45
CA GLU A 82 8.00 2.20 -23.54
C GLU A 82 7.84 3.15 -22.35
N LEU A 83 6.61 3.31 -21.85
CA LEU A 83 6.38 4.05 -20.62
C LEU A 83 7.00 3.34 -19.42
N VAL A 84 6.83 2.03 -19.29
CA VAL A 84 7.44 1.26 -18.18
C VAL A 84 8.96 1.29 -18.25
N LYS A 85 9.57 1.25 -19.44
CA LYS A 85 11.00 1.51 -19.62
C LYS A 85 11.40 2.92 -19.16
N SER A 86 10.58 3.91 -19.46
CA SER A 86 10.79 5.29 -19.02
C SER A 86 10.77 5.40 -17.49
N VAL A 87 9.86 4.69 -16.81
CA VAL A 87 9.81 4.59 -15.35
C VAL A 87 11.04 3.86 -14.79
N ALA A 88 11.47 2.77 -15.42
CA ALA A 88 12.68 2.05 -15.03
C ALA A 88 13.95 2.92 -15.15
N ASN A 89 13.97 3.87 -16.10
CA ASN A 89 15.09 4.81 -16.28
C ASN A 89 15.12 5.96 -15.25
N LEU A 90 14.09 6.11 -14.41
CA LEU A 90 14.12 7.07 -13.31
C LEU A 90 15.28 6.71 -12.38
N TYR A 91 16.09 7.67 -11.94
CA TYR A 91 17.29 7.35 -11.15
C TYR A 91 17.05 7.25 -9.64
N PHE A 92 15.86 7.65 -9.16
CA PHE A 92 15.48 7.53 -7.74
C PHE A 92 15.35 6.06 -7.32
N ALA A 93 15.61 5.74 -6.05
CA ALA A 93 15.22 4.44 -5.49
C ALA A 93 13.71 4.24 -5.71
N LYS A 94 13.30 3.07 -6.20
CA LYS A 94 11.88 2.82 -6.52
C LYS A 94 11.43 1.38 -6.32
N ALA A 95 10.16 1.23 -5.99
CA ALA A 95 9.46 -0.04 -6.04
C ALA A 95 8.20 0.08 -6.90
N VAL A 96 7.96 -0.93 -7.73
CA VAL A 96 6.92 -0.91 -8.76
C VAL A 96 6.05 -2.15 -8.66
N ILE A 97 4.73 -1.98 -8.70
CA ILE A 97 3.81 -3.07 -8.98
C ILE A 97 3.04 -2.79 -10.28
N LEU A 98 2.77 -3.84 -11.05
CA LEU A 98 1.99 -3.75 -12.29
C LEU A 98 0.50 -3.91 -11.98
N GLY A 99 -0.32 -3.02 -12.53
CA GLY A 99 -1.77 -3.00 -12.40
C GLY A 99 -2.50 -3.79 -13.48
N ASN A 100 -3.82 -3.80 -13.45
CA ASN A 100 -4.60 -4.60 -14.41
C ASN A 100 -4.45 -4.11 -15.85
N HIS A 101 -4.32 -2.80 -16.07
CA HIS A 101 -4.07 -2.26 -17.40
C HIS A 101 -2.71 -2.71 -17.93
N ASP A 102 -1.74 -3.03 -17.07
CA ASP A 102 -0.41 -3.49 -17.49
C ASP A 102 -0.38 -4.94 -18.01
N ALA A 103 -1.52 -5.64 -17.98
CA ALA A 103 -1.76 -6.94 -18.62
C ALA A 103 -3.09 -6.96 -19.42
N TRP A 104 -3.52 -5.82 -19.95
CA TRP A 104 -4.83 -5.64 -20.58
C TRP A 104 -5.03 -6.45 -21.87
N HIS A 105 -3.99 -6.67 -22.66
CA HIS A 105 -4.08 -7.35 -23.96
C HIS A 105 -3.57 -8.80 -23.92
N THR A 106 -2.78 -9.15 -22.92
CA THR A 106 -2.10 -10.44 -22.80
C THR A 106 -3.08 -11.53 -22.36
N THR A 107 -3.74 -12.14 -23.35
CA THR A 107 -4.70 -13.24 -23.16
C THR A 107 -4.09 -14.62 -23.39
N GLN A 108 -3.06 -14.70 -24.25
CA GLN A 108 -2.33 -15.92 -24.60
C GLN A 108 -0.85 -15.58 -24.82
N PHE A 109 0.05 -16.41 -24.28
CA PHE A 109 1.50 -16.26 -24.43
C PHE A 109 2.10 -17.63 -24.76
N SER A 110 2.74 -17.73 -25.93
CA SER A 110 3.14 -19.00 -26.54
C SER A 110 4.63 -19.31 -26.38
N GLY A 111 5.34 -18.56 -25.53
CA GLY A 111 6.77 -18.73 -25.23
C GLY A 111 7.74 -18.41 -26.38
N LYS A 112 7.26 -18.33 -27.64
CA LYS A 112 8.09 -18.08 -28.83
C LYS A 112 8.52 -16.62 -29.01
N LYS A 113 7.71 -15.69 -28.51
CA LYS A 113 7.98 -14.24 -28.52
C LYS A 113 7.62 -13.68 -27.16
N LYS A 114 8.41 -12.74 -26.66
CA LYS A 114 8.11 -11.98 -25.46
C LYS A 114 6.89 -11.09 -25.72
N ASP A 115 5.86 -11.24 -24.89
CA ASP A 115 4.70 -10.34 -24.87
C ASP A 115 5.00 -9.06 -24.05
N GLY A 116 4.06 -8.12 -24.06
CA GLY A 116 4.22 -6.81 -23.40
C GLY A 116 4.49 -6.94 -21.91
N VAL A 117 3.78 -7.82 -21.21
CA VAL A 117 4.02 -8.08 -19.79
C VAL A 117 5.43 -8.60 -19.56
N GLN A 118 5.92 -9.53 -20.38
CA GLN A 118 7.28 -10.08 -20.21
C GLN A 118 8.34 -9.00 -20.38
N LEU A 119 8.15 -8.11 -21.37
CA LEU A 119 9.05 -6.99 -21.59
C LEU A 119 9.02 -5.99 -20.43
N GLN A 120 7.84 -5.63 -19.90
CA GLN A 120 7.71 -4.76 -18.73
C GLN A 120 8.45 -5.34 -17.52
N LEU A 121 8.25 -6.62 -17.21
CA LEU A 121 8.94 -7.31 -16.11
C LEU A 121 10.47 -7.29 -16.28
N GLU A 122 10.97 -7.51 -17.50
CA GLU A 122 12.41 -7.46 -17.78
C GLU A 122 12.99 -6.06 -17.66
N CYS A 123 12.22 -5.02 -17.98
CA CYS A 123 12.66 -3.62 -17.84
C CYS A 123 12.74 -3.21 -16.38
N LEU A 124 11.79 -3.64 -15.54
CA LEU A 124 11.75 -3.32 -14.12
C LEU A 124 12.73 -4.17 -13.29
N GLY A 125 13.01 -5.41 -13.71
CA GLY A 125 13.91 -6.31 -12.99
C GLY A 125 13.49 -6.51 -11.53
N GLU A 126 14.42 -6.26 -10.60
CA GLU A 126 14.20 -6.42 -9.16
C GLU A 126 13.34 -5.32 -8.54
N GLU A 127 13.14 -4.19 -9.24
CA GLU A 127 12.27 -3.10 -8.77
C GLU A 127 10.79 -3.49 -8.84
N HIS A 128 10.44 -4.53 -9.61
CA HIS A 128 9.09 -5.08 -9.60
C HIS A 128 8.86 -6.00 -8.40
N VAL A 129 8.05 -5.55 -7.44
CA VAL A 129 7.98 -6.19 -6.10
C VAL A 129 6.94 -7.30 -5.97
N SER A 130 6.19 -7.66 -7.01
CA SER A 130 5.09 -8.64 -6.88
C SER A 130 5.53 -9.98 -6.30
N TYR A 131 4.92 -10.37 -5.17
CA TYR A 131 5.29 -11.56 -4.39
C TYR A 131 6.78 -11.60 -3.99
N TRP A 132 7.41 -10.44 -3.88
CA TRP A 132 8.82 -10.25 -3.57
C TRP A 132 8.96 -9.19 -2.47
N CYS A 133 10.09 -9.22 -1.77
CA CYS A 133 10.47 -8.24 -0.75
C CYS A 133 11.71 -7.51 -1.23
N LEU A 134 11.60 -6.20 -1.42
CA LEU A 134 12.69 -5.33 -1.81
C LEU A 134 13.13 -4.49 -0.60
N ASP A 135 14.39 -4.65 -0.20
CA ASP A 135 14.93 -4.04 1.00
C ASP A 135 15.67 -2.73 0.70
N TYR A 136 15.48 -1.75 1.58
CA TYR A 136 16.19 -0.48 1.61
C TYR A 136 16.91 -0.32 2.95
N PRO A 137 18.09 -0.96 3.13
CA PRO A 137 18.77 -1.02 4.42
C PRO A 137 19.11 0.36 5.02
N THR A 138 19.46 1.34 4.18
CA THR A 138 19.75 2.72 4.62
C THR A 138 18.54 3.39 5.26
N LEU A 139 17.33 3.05 4.78
CA LEU A 139 16.07 3.59 5.30
C LEU A 139 15.48 2.72 6.41
N LYS A 140 16.02 1.50 6.61
CA LYS A 140 15.40 0.44 7.41
C LYS A 140 13.96 0.16 7.01
N LEU A 141 13.75 0.06 5.70
CA LEU A 141 12.44 -0.20 5.09
C LEU A 141 12.51 -1.43 4.20
N SER A 142 11.41 -2.16 4.13
CA SER A 142 11.21 -3.21 3.12
C SER A 142 9.87 -3.03 2.45
N VAL A 143 9.84 -3.06 1.12
CA VAL A 143 8.61 -3.01 0.32
C VAL A 143 8.27 -4.41 -0.16
N VAL A 144 7.10 -4.90 0.25
CA VAL A 144 6.59 -6.22 -0.12
C VAL A 144 5.45 -6.04 -1.11
N GLY A 145 5.57 -6.64 -2.29
CA GLY A 145 4.52 -6.54 -3.31
C GLY A 145 3.39 -7.55 -3.14
N GLY A 146 2.17 -7.07 -3.32
CA GLY A 146 0.98 -7.89 -3.46
C GLY A 146 0.90 -8.62 -4.80
N ARG A 147 -0.33 -9.03 -5.16
CA ARG A 147 -0.62 -9.66 -6.45
C ARG A 147 -0.51 -8.62 -7.60
N PRO A 148 0.23 -8.90 -8.68
CA PRO A 148 0.23 -8.07 -9.88
C PRO A 148 -1.08 -8.23 -10.66
N PHE A 149 -1.41 -7.24 -11.47
CA PHE A 149 -2.54 -7.25 -12.40
C PHE A 149 -3.91 -7.37 -11.73
N SER A 150 -4.03 -7.01 -10.46
CA SER A 150 -5.29 -7.18 -9.75
C SER A 150 -6.41 -6.33 -10.35
N CYS A 151 -7.57 -6.89 -10.68
CA CYS A 151 -8.79 -6.12 -11.00
C CYS A 151 -9.73 -6.03 -9.79
N GLY A 152 -9.23 -6.27 -8.58
CA GLY A 152 -10.07 -6.37 -7.41
C GLY A 152 -11.01 -7.57 -7.34
N GLY A 153 -11.61 -7.73 -6.16
CA GLY A 153 -12.62 -8.74 -5.87
C GLY A 153 -12.11 -10.18 -5.86
N LYS A 154 -13.06 -11.11 -5.94
CA LYS A 154 -12.85 -12.53 -5.57
C LYS A 154 -12.20 -13.41 -6.64
N ASN A 155 -11.99 -12.88 -7.85
CA ASN A 155 -11.51 -13.66 -8.98
C ASN A 155 -10.09 -13.26 -9.35
N LEU A 156 -9.26 -14.24 -9.73
CA LEU A 156 -7.94 -13.97 -10.28
C LEU A 156 -8.06 -13.46 -11.72
N PHE A 157 -7.76 -12.19 -11.93
CA PHE A 157 -7.54 -11.68 -13.28
C PHE A 157 -6.30 -12.36 -13.88
N ARG A 158 -6.37 -12.74 -15.16
CA ARG A 158 -5.25 -13.37 -15.89
C ARG A 158 -4.67 -14.62 -15.18
N GLN A 159 -5.52 -15.50 -14.64
CA GLN A 159 -5.08 -16.70 -13.90
C GLN A 159 -3.99 -17.52 -14.62
N LYS A 160 -4.08 -17.73 -15.95
CA LYS A 160 -3.04 -18.45 -16.71
C LYS A 160 -1.68 -17.74 -16.64
N LEU A 161 -1.67 -16.41 -16.72
CA LEU A 161 -0.47 -15.58 -16.64
C LEU A 161 0.16 -15.67 -15.25
N LEU A 162 -0.65 -15.49 -14.21
CA LEU A 162 -0.24 -15.65 -12.81
C LEU A 162 0.33 -17.04 -12.53
N SER A 163 -0.34 -18.08 -13.03
CA SER A 163 0.09 -19.47 -12.94
C SER A 163 1.44 -19.70 -13.62
N THR A 164 1.62 -19.18 -14.83
CA THR A 164 2.84 -19.43 -15.62
C THR A 164 4.05 -18.67 -15.10
N ARG A 165 3.88 -17.42 -14.67
CA ARG A 165 5.01 -16.55 -14.31
C ARG A 165 5.30 -16.47 -12.83
N PHE A 166 4.25 -16.53 -12.02
CA PHE A 166 4.35 -16.40 -10.57
C PHE A 166 4.03 -17.72 -9.87
N GLY A 167 3.63 -18.78 -10.58
CA GLY A 167 3.28 -20.07 -9.97
C GLY A 167 2.03 -20.00 -9.09
N VAL A 168 1.16 -19.01 -9.28
CA VAL A 168 -0.06 -18.80 -8.49
C VAL A 168 -1.26 -19.39 -9.21
N GLN A 169 -1.92 -20.37 -8.59
CA GLN A 169 -3.10 -21.04 -9.18
C GLN A 169 -4.42 -20.48 -8.65
N ASP A 170 -4.44 -19.99 -7.42
CA ASP A 170 -5.65 -19.55 -6.71
C ASP A 170 -5.32 -18.45 -5.67
N MET A 171 -6.37 -17.91 -5.04
CA MET A 171 -6.28 -16.86 -4.02
C MET A 171 -5.44 -17.28 -2.81
N ASP A 172 -5.56 -18.53 -2.35
CA ASP A 172 -4.81 -19.03 -1.20
C ASP A 172 -3.31 -19.15 -1.50
N GLY A 173 -2.96 -19.63 -2.70
CA GLY A 173 -1.58 -19.66 -3.19
C GLY A 173 -0.99 -18.27 -3.36
N SER A 174 -1.80 -17.29 -3.78
CA SER A 174 -1.44 -15.87 -3.80
C SER A 174 -1.15 -15.35 -2.38
N ALA A 175 -2.08 -15.55 -1.45
CA ALA A 175 -1.95 -15.11 -0.07
C ALA A 175 -0.70 -15.68 0.62
N LYS A 176 -0.44 -16.97 0.43
CA LYS A 176 0.76 -17.65 0.94
C LYS A 176 2.05 -17.06 0.37
N ARG A 177 2.06 -16.68 -0.91
CA ARG A 177 3.22 -16.04 -1.53
C ARG A 177 3.48 -14.64 -0.99
N ILE A 178 2.43 -13.84 -0.81
CA ILE A 178 2.53 -12.52 -0.18
C ILE A 178 3.07 -12.68 1.25
N CYS A 179 2.45 -13.55 2.06
CA CYS A 179 2.90 -13.83 3.43
C CYS A 179 4.35 -14.33 3.51
N LYS A 180 4.79 -15.15 2.55
CA LYS A 180 6.17 -15.61 2.45
C LYS A 180 7.12 -14.47 2.11
N ALA A 181 6.76 -13.59 1.17
CA ALA A 181 7.55 -12.42 0.83
C ALA A 181 7.69 -11.49 2.06
N THR A 182 6.60 -11.24 2.77
CA THR A 182 6.59 -10.50 4.04
C THR A 182 7.55 -11.09 5.07
N SER A 183 7.62 -12.42 5.17
CA SER A 183 8.52 -13.10 6.11
C SER A 183 10.00 -12.99 5.74
N GLY A 184 10.31 -12.54 4.53
CA GLY A 184 11.68 -12.31 4.05
C GLY A 184 12.28 -10.98 4.49
N ALA A 185 11.47 -10.04 4.97
CA ALA A 185 11.95 -8.74 5.43
C ALA A 185 12.84 -8.87 6.68
N PRO A 186 13.93 -8.07 6.80
CA PRO A 186 14.74 -8.00 8.01
C PRO A 186 13.93 -7.61 9.25
N GLU A 187 14.29 -8.14 10.42
CA GLU A 187 13.54 -7.91 11.67
C GLU A 187 13.50 -6.46 12.15
N ASP A 188 14.52 -5.65 11.79
CA ASP A 188 14.61 -4.24 12.17
C ASP A 188 14.10 -3.27 11.09
N HIS A 189 13.52 -3.80 10.01
CA HIS A 189 12.89 -2.99 8.96
C HIS A 189 11.41 -2.73 9.26
N LEU A 190 10.95 -1.52 8.95
CA LEU A 190 9.52 -1.26 8.80
C LEU A 190 9.06 -1.84 7.46
N VAL A 191 8.04 -2.69 7.51
CA VAL A 191 7.48 -3.36 6.33
C VAL A 191 6.33 -2.54 5.75
N MET A 192 6.46 -2.16 4.49
CA MET A 192 5.41 -1.55 3.69
C MET A 192 4.87 -2.55 2.68
N ILE A 193 3.57 -2.56 2.48
CA ILE A 193 2.93 -3.37 1.44
C ILE A 193 2.61 -2.48 0.25
N LEU A 194 3.07 -2.86 -0.94
CA LEU A 194 2.72 -2.20 -2.19
C LEU A 194 1.82 -3.13 -3.02
N ALA A 195 0.61 -2.69 -3.33
CA ALA A 195 -0.33 -3.45 -4.14
C ALA A 195 -0.92 -2.58 -5.25
N HIS A 196 -1.49 -3.19 -6.29
CA HIS A 196 -2.26 -2.39 -7.24
C HIS A 196 -3.67 -2.11 -6.69
N ASN A 197 -4.33 -3.11 -6.11
CA ASN A 197 -5.57 -2.93 -5.34
C ASN A 197 -5.36 -3.35 -3.88
N GLY A 198 -6.09 -2.75 -2.95
CA GLY A 198 -5.98 -3.08 -1.53
C GLY A 198 -6.89 -4.25 -1.10
N PRO A 199 -6.85 -4.65 0.19
CA PRO A 199 -7.52 -5.85 0.68
C PRO A 199 -9.04 -5.70 0.78
N THR A 200 -9.77 -6.80 0.70
CA THR A 200 -11.21 -6.79 1.00
C THR A 200 -11.49 -6.48 2.48
N GLY A 201 -12.65 -5.91 2.77
CA GLY A 201 -13.16 -5.63 4.12
C GLY A 201 -13.43 -4.14 4.40
N LEU A 202 -13.06 -3.23 3.50
CA LEU A 202 -13.23 -1.78 3.67
C LEU A 202 -13.92 -1.13 2.45
N GLY A 203 -14.88 -1.82 1.82
CA GLY A 203 -15.61 -1.33 0.65
C GLY A 203 -17.13 -1.45 0.76
N SER A 204 -17.72 -1.17 1.91
CA SER A 204 -19.17 -1.38 2.12
C SER A 204 -20.04 -0.39 1.34
N ASN A 205 -19.59 0.87 1.24
CA ASN A 205 -20.21 1.95 0.48
C ASN A 205 -19.39 2.26 -0.78
N MET A 206 -19.98 2.96 -1.75
CA MET A 206 -19.31 3.30 -3.02
C MET A 206 -18.08 4.20 -2.84
N ASP A 207 -18.11 5.12 -1.88
CA ASP A 207 -17.06 6.09 -1.56
C ASP A 207 -16.02 5.54 -0.57
N ASP A 208 -16.24 4.33 -0.06
CA ASP A 208 -15.25 3.66 0.77
C ASP A 208 -13.98 3.37 -0.05
N ILE A 209 -12.87 3.20 0.66
CA ILE A 209 -11.54 3.07 0.07
C ILE A 209 -11.43 1.90 -0.94
N PHE A 210 -12.19 0.82 -0.73
CA PHE A 210 -12.34 -0.31 -1.67
C PHE A 210 -13.78 -0.49 -2.17
N GLY A 211 -14.58 0.56 -2.14
CA GLY A 211 -15.98 0.55 -2.56
C GLY A 211 -16.15 0.54 -4.07
N LYS A 212 -16.91 -0.39 -4.63
CA LYS A 212 -17.27 -0.36 -6.05
C LYS A 212 -18.29 0.74 -6.33
N ASP A 213 -18.00 1.59 -7.31
CA ASP A 213 -18.79 2.76 -7.68
C ASP A 213 -19.32 2.72 -9.14
N TRP A 214 -18.87 1.77 -9.96
CA TRP A 214 -19.31 1.61 -11.36
C TRP A 214 -20.40 0.55 -11.57
N VAL A 215 -20.98 0.00 -10.50
CA VAL A 215 -22.09 -0.97 -10.58
C VAL A 215 -23.15 -0.61 -9.55
N PHE A 216 -24.42 -0.64 -9.98
CA PHE A 216 -25.56 -0.42 -9.11
C PHE A 216 -25.54 -1.37 -7.89
N GLY A 217 -25.65 -0.81 -6.69
CA GLY A 217 -25.56 -1.54 -5.42
C GLY A 217 -24.15 -1.61 -4.82
N GLY A 218 -23.11 -1.26 -5.60
CA GLY A 218 -21.73 -1.16 -5.14
C GLY A 218 -21.16 -2.44 -4.52
N GLY A 219 -20.52 -2.29 -3.36
CA GLY A 219 -19.97 -3.38 -2.56
C GLY A 219 -18.45 -3.49 -2.63
N ASP A 220 -17.91 -4.38 -1.81
CA ASP A 220 -16.49 -4.47 -1.58
C ASP A 220 -15.74 -5.03 -2.80
N HIS A 221 -14.75 -4.28 -3.25
CA HIS A 221 -13.92 -4.61 -4.40
C HIS A 221 -12.46 -4.89 -4.05
N GLY A 222 -12.12 -5.00 -2.76
CA GLY A 222 -10.78 -5.34 -2.34
C GLY A 222 -10.39 -6.79 -2.63
N ASP A 223 -9.10 -7.06 -2.49
CA ASP A 223 -8.44 -8.34 -2.76
C ASP A 223 -8.50 -9.29 -1.54
N PRO A 224 -9.19 -10.45 -1.65
CA PRO A 224 -9.28 -11.38 -0.52
C PRO A 224 -7.96 -12.07 -0.15
N ASP A 225 -7.10 -12.34 -1.12
CA ASP A 225 -5.77 -12.91 -0.91
C ASP A 225 -4.85 -11.96 -0.14
N LEU A 226 -4.94 -10.65 -0.42
CA LEU A 226 -4.19 -9.64 0.33
C LEU A 226 -4.70 -9.53 1.77
N ALA A 227 -6.02 -9.53 1.98
CA ALA A 227 -6.61 -9.56 3.33
C ALA A 227 -6.14 -10.80 4.12
N GLN A 228 -6.16 -11.98 3.48
CA GLN A 228 -5.69 -13.22 4.09
C GLN A 228 -4.19 -13.16 4.43
N ALA A 229 -3.36 -12.65 3.51
CA ALA A 229 -1.91 -12.52 3.74
C ALA A 229 -1.58 -11.58 4.91
N LEU A 230 -2.32 -10.48 5.05
CA LEU A 230 -2.18 -9.56 6.17
C LEU A 230 -2.56 -10.23 7.50
N SER A 231 -3.66 -10.98 7.54
CA SER A 231 -4.07 -11.74 8.73
C SER A 231 -2.97 -12.72 9.15
N LEU A 232 -2.48 -13.55 8.22
CA LEU A 232 -1.44 -14.53 8.49
C LEU A 232 -0.12 -13.89 8.95
N SER A 233 0.26 -12.76 8.35
CA SER A 233 1.49 -12.04 8.70
C SER A 233 1.40 -11.41 10.10
N LYS A 234 0.20 -11.01 10.54
CA LYS A 234 -0.06 -10.51 11.89
C LYS A 234 -0.10 -11.64 12.92
N GLU A 235 -0.77 -12.74 12.61
CA GLU A 235 -0.83 -13.94 13.47
C GLU A 235 0.56 -14.52 13.76
N THR A 236 1.47 -14.47 12.78
CA THR A 236 2.86 -14.90 12.92
C THR A 236 3.76 -13.86 13.59
N GLY A 237 3.24 -12.66 13.91
CA GLY A 237 3.99 -11.56 14.51
C GLY A 237 5.05 -10.94 13.59
N LYS A 238 4.97 -11.19 12.28
CA LYS A 238 5.95 -10.72 11.28
C LYS A 238 5.78 -9.27 10.90
N ILE A 239 4.56 -8.75 10.99
CA ILE A 239 4.28 -7.33 10.80
C ILE A 239 3.43 -6.81 11.95
N CYS A 240 3.68 -5.56 12.32
CA CYS A 240 2.85 -4.81 13.24
C CYS A 240 2.54 -3.47 12.56
N ALA A 241 1.26 -3.13 12.41
CA ALA A 241 0.79 -1.88 11.82
C ALA A 241 1.45 -1.50 10.47
N PRO A 242 1.27 -2.31 9.41
CA PRO A 242 1.86 -2.00 8.11
C PRO A 242 1.25 -0.74 7.50
N LEU A 243 2.05 -0.01 6.72
CA LEU A 243 1.53 0.94 5.73
C LEU A 243 1.31 0.17 4.42
N LEU A 244 0.06 0.13 3.96
CA LEU A 244 -0.35 -0.46 2.70
C LEU A 244 -0.65 0.64 1.70
N VAL A 245 0.19 0.74 0.68
CA VAL A 245 0.04 1.70 -0.43
C VAL A 245 -0.51 0.95 -1.64
N PHE A 246 -1.57 1.48 -2.23
CA PHE A 246 -2.21 0.87 -3.39
C PHE A 246 -2.83 1.90 -4.34
N GLY A 247 -3.29 1.45 -5.50
CA GLY A 247 -3.91 2.24 -6.56
C GLY A 247 -5.32 1.75 -6.90
N HIS A 248 -5.64 1.63 -8.19
CA HIS A 248 -6.84 1.02 -8.80
C HIS A 248 -8.16 1.75 -8.52
N MET A 249 -8.46 2.03 -7.25
CA MET A 249 -9.69 2.64 -6.80
C MET A 249 -9.58 4.16 -6.97
N HIS A 250 -9.81 4.69 -8.16
CA HIS A 250 -9.58 6.12 -8.46
C HIS A 250 -10.25 7.08 -7.46
N LYS A 251 -9.57 8.22 -7.20
CA LYS A 251 -10.02 9.27 -6.29
C LYS A 251 -11.39 9.85 -6.66
N GLU A 252 -11.59 10.18 -7.93
CA GLU A 252 -12.89 10.62 -8.43
C GLU A 252 -13.78 9.40 -8.67
N LEU A 253 -14.98 9.40 -8.10
CA LEU A 253 -15.95 8.33 -8.32
C LEU A 253 -16.53 8.40 -9.72
N ALA A 254 -16.86 7.23 -10.28
CA ALA A 254 -17.53 7.08 -11.56
C ALA A 254 -18.76 7.99 -11.67
N ASP A 255 -19.04 8.45 -12.89
CA ASP A 255 -20.18 9.31 -13.22
C ASP A 255 -20.29 10.61 -12.39
N GLY A 256 -19.19 11.04 -11.76
CA GLY A 256 -19.13 12.29 -10.99
C GLY A 256 -19.81 12.20 -9.62
N HIS A 257 -19.90 11.01 -9.03
CA HIS A 257 -20.55 10.77 -7.75
C HIS A 257 -19.79 11.27 -6.50
N GLY A 258 -18.68 11.98 -6.67
CA GLY A 258 -17.91 12.61 -5.60
C GLY A 258 -16.50 12.05 -5.48
N LEU A 259 -15.96 12.06 -4.27
CA LEU A 259 -14.60 11.65 -3.97
C LEU A 259 -14.56 10.42 -3.08
N ARG A 260 -13.61 9.53 -3.36
CA ARG A 260 -13.30 8.37 -2.55
C ARG A 260 -12.51 8.73 -1.30
N LYS A 261 -12.69 7.95 -0.24
CA LYS A 261 -11.77 7.95 0.91
C LYS A 261 -10.39 7.47 0.47
N MET A 262 -9.41 8.37 0.49
CA MET A 262 -8.04 8.08 0.05
C MET A 262 -7.15 7.50 1.15
N ILE A 263 -7.59 7.60 2.41
CA ILE A 263 -6.89 7.00 3.55
C ILE A 263 -7.88 6.42 4.56
N VAL A 264 -7.53 5.25 5.12
CA VAL A 264 -8.21 4.64 6.26
C VAL A 264 -7.17 4.09 7.23
N VAL A 265 -7.36 4.32 8.53
CA VAL A 265 -6.59 3.64 9.59
C VAL A 265 -7.48 2.56 10.19
N GLY A 266 -7.09 1.30 10.07
CA GLY A 266 -7.81 0.18 10.64
C GLY A 266 -7.65 0.08 12.16
N ASP A 267 -8.52 -0.70 12.81
CA ASP A 267 -8.50 -0.89 14.28
C ASP A 267 -7.18 -1.50 14.80
N ASP A 268 -6.44 -2.18 13.93
CA ASP A 268 -5.12 -2.73 14.21
C ASP A 268 -3.95 -1.77 13.87
N ASN A 269 -4.27 -0.50 13.65
CA ASN A 269 -3.37 0.57 13.22
C ASN A 269 -2.71 0.36 11.85
N THR A 270 -3.20 -0.58 11.03
CA THR A 270 -2.81 -0.65 9.61
C THR A 270 -3.30 0.61 8.90
N MET A 271 -2.41 1.31 8.20
CA MET A 271 -2.79 2.44 7.37
C MET A 271 -2.96 1.98 5.92
N TYR A 272 -4.12 2.22 5.34
CA TYR A 272 -4.41 1.97 3.94
C TYR A 272 -4.38 3.31 3.21
N LEU A 273 -3.46 3.46 2.28
CA LEU A 273 -3.24 4.67 1.51
C LEU A 273 -3.44 4.41 0.03
N ASN A 274 -4.39 5.13 -0.56
CA ASN A 274 -4.67 5.11 -1.98
C ASN A 274 -3.86 6.20 -2.69
N GLY A 275 -3.09 5.82 -3.70
CA GLY A 275 -2.31 6.71 -4.56
C GLY A 275 -2.98 7.03 -5.91
N ALA A 276 -4.16 6.48 -6.20
CA ALA A 276 -4.80 6.57 -7.52
C ALA A 276 -5.47 7.93 -7.78
N ILE A 277 -4.67 8.92 -8.20
CA ILE A 277 -5.15 10.23 -8.66
C ILE A 277 -5.19 10.21 -10.19
N VAL A 278 -6.40 10.19 -10.77
CA VAL A 278 -6.58 10.14 -12.23
C VAL A 278 -7.56 11.24 -12.66
N PRO A 279 -7.16 12.17 -13.55
CA PRO A 279 -5.81 12.33 -14.11
C PRO A 279 -4.80 12.87 -13.07
N ARG A 280 -3.58 12.33 -13.05
CA ARG A 280 -2.45 12.87 -12.26
C ARG A 280 -1.71 14.03 -12.93
N VAL A 281 -1.91 14.24 -14.24
CA VAL A 281 -1.33 15.37 -14.97
C VAL A 281 -2.43 16.30 -15.47
N LYS A 282 -2.34 17.59 -15.09
CA LYS A 282 -3.17 18.69 -15.60
C LYS A 282 -2.31 19.60 -16.47
N ARG A 283 -2.86 20.14 -17.57
CA ARG A 283 -2.17 21.17 -18.37
C ARG A 283 -2.48 22.56 -17.80
N LEU A 284 -1.45 23.39 -17.65
CA LEU A 284 -1.59 24.78 -17.25
C LEU A 284 -1.83 25.64 -18.48
N ASN A 285 -3.05 26.16 -18.65
CA ASN A 285 -3.31 27.09 -19.74
C ASN A 285 -2.54 28.39 -19.50
N VAL A 286 -1.57 28.69 -20.37
CA VAL A 286 -0.99 30.03 -20.44
C VAL A 286 -1.95 30.89 -21.24
N GLU A 287 -2.61 31.84 -20.58
CA GLU A 287 -3.25 32.95 -21.29
C GLU A 287 -2.14 33.66 -22.10
N GLN A 288 -2.18 33.47 -23.43
CA GLN A 288 -1.38 34.20 -24.44
C GLN A 288 0.10 33.76 -24.65
N GLY A 289 0.40 32.45 -24.67
CA GLY A 289 1.73 31.92 -25.03
C GLY A 289 1.73 30.93 -26.20
N THR A 290 2.89 30.75 -26.85
CA THR A 290 3.14 29.68 -27.84
C THR A 290 2.94 28.29 -27.21
N PRO A 291 2.51 27.26 -27.97
CA PRO A 291 2.21 25.92 -27.43
C PRO A 291 3.33 25.28 -26.58
N GLU A 292 4.58 25.67 -26.84
CA GLU A 292 5.80 25.17 -26.21
C GLU A 292 6.09 25.76 -24.82
N SER A 293 5.30 26.73 -24.33
CA SER A 293 5.44 27.31 -22.98
C SER A 293 4.36 26.86 -22.00
N CYS A 294 3.53 25.88 -22.37
CA CYS A 294 2.44 25.37 -21.57
C CYS A 294 2.98 24.41 -20.50
N GLY A 295 2.96 24.83 -19.23
CA GLY A 295 3.40 23.99 -18.11
C GLY A 295 2.42 22.86 -17.80
N THR A 296 2.84 21.91 -16.96
CA THR A 296 1.99 20.86 -16.40
C THR A 296 1.92 20.97 -14.89
N MET A 297 0.85 20.48 -14.28
CA MET A 297 0.79 20.16 -12.84
C MET A 297 0.74 18.66 -12.66
N ARG A 298 1.51 18.15 -11.71
CA ARG A 298 1.76 16.72 -11.50
C ARG A 298 1.45 16.35 -10.06
N ALA A 299 0.56 15.37 -9.89
CA ALA A 299 0.18 14.87 -8.58
C ALA A 299 1.15 13.81 -8.06
N PHE A 300 1.44 13.89 -6.77
CA PHE A 300 2.17 12.92 -5.96
C PHE A 300 1.50 12.83 -4.59
N THR A 301 1.52 11.65 -3.96
CA THR A 301 1.18 11.53 -2.54
C THR A 301 2.45 11.31 -1.74
N LEU A 302 2.78 12.24 -0.86
CA LEU A 302 3.95 12.19 0.00
C LEU A 302 3.62 11.53 1.32
N VAL A 303 4.50 10.64 1.78
CA VAL A 303 4.42 9.99 3.09
C VAL A 303 5.71 10.28 3.83
N GLU A 304 5.58 10.88 5.00
CA GLU A 304 6.69 11.08 5.93
C GLU A 304 6.63 10.01 7.01
N ILE A 305 7.70 9.23 7.14
CA ILE A 305 7.91 8.27 8.22
C ILE A 305 8.86 8.90 9.22
N LEU A 306 8.49 8.90 10.50
CA LEU A 306 9.36 9.31 11.60
C LEU A 306 9.36 8.23 12.68
N ASN A 307 10.56 7.81 13.10
CA ASN A 307 10.75 6.79 14.13
C ASN A 307 10.02 5.46 13.85
N GLY A 308 9.95 5.07 12.57
CA GLY A 308 9.29 3.83 12.15
C GLY A 308 7.76 3.87 12.16
N THR A 309 7.16 5.06 12.26
CA THR A 309 5.71 5.28 12.16
C THR A 309 5.42 6.35 11.13
N VAL A 310 4.27 6.27 10.46
CA VAL A 310 3.80 7.33 9.56
C VAL A 310 3.49 8.57 10.39
N ASP A 311 4.14 9.68 10.07
CA ASP A 311 3.92 10.97 10.72
C ASP A 311 2.96 11.85 9.92
N ASN A 312 3.07 11.89 8.60
CA ASN A 312 2.29 12.81 7.77
C ASN A 312 2.05 12.20 6.39
N ILE A 313 0.87 12.48 5.83
CA ILE A 313 0.53 12.13 4.45
C ILE A 313 -0.10 13.34 3.78
N VAL A 314 0.45 13.75 2.64
CA VAL A 314 0.01 14.92 1.89
C VAL A 314 -0.11 14.57 0.41
N GLU A 315 -1.22 14.92 -0.22
CA GLU A 315 -1.31 14.98 -1.67
C GLU A 315 -0.74 16.33 -2.14
N SER A 316 0.25 16.30 -3.02
CA SER A 316 0.99 17.48 -3.48
C SER A 316 0.88 17.61 -5.01
N TRP A 317 0.61 18.82 -5.49
CA TRP A 317 0.62 19.15 -6.90
C TRP A 317 1.78 20.08 -7.23
N VAL A 318 2.70 19.60 -8.06
CA VAL A 318 3.89 20.35 -8.48
C VAL A 318 3.70 20.83 -9.92
N SER A 319 3.85 22.13 -10.15
CA SER A 319 3.90 22.68 -11.50
C SER A 319 5.31 22.58 -12.09
N VAL A 320 5.37 22.27 -13.38
CA VAL A 320 6.61 22.20 -14.17
C VAL A 320 6.40 22.98 -15.46
N ALA A 321 7.13 24.08 -15.63
CA ALA A 321 7.08 24.93 -16.82
C ALA A 321 8.51 25.25 -17.28
N GLY A 322 9.04 24.43 -18.19
CA GLY A 322 10.46 24.49 -18.57
C GLY A 322 11.34 24.15 -17.36
N ASP A 323 12.09 25.15 -16.88
CA ASP A 323 12.96 25.03 -15.70
C ASP A 323 12.32 25.60 -14.42
N ARG A 324 11.11 26.16 -14.50
CA ARG A 324 10.37 26.63 -13.32
C ARG A 324 9.61 25.46 -12.73
N ILE A 325 9.90 25.16 -11.47
CA ILE A 325 9.29 24.05 -10.72
C ILE A 325 8.78 24.63 -9.40
N THR A 326 7.48 24.55 -9.15
CA THR A 326 6.87 25.09 -7.93
C THR A 326 5.83 24.14 -7.35
N LEU A 327 5.81 24.02 -6.03
CA LEU A 327 4.73 23.34 -5.31
C LEU A 327 3.52 24.28 -5.25
N GLU A 328 2.42 23.91 -5.91
CA GLU A 328 1.24 24.79 -6.07
C GLU A 328 0.15 24.48 -5.05
N GLU A 329 -0.13 23.19 -4.81
CA GLU A 329 -1.23 22.75 -3.94
C GLU A 329 -0.78 21.62 -3.03
N GLU A 330 -1.30 21.63 -1.80
CA GLU A 330 -1.14 20.56 -0.82
C GLU A 330 -2.47 20.26 -0.14
N HIS A 331 -2.81 18.97 -0.06
CA HIS A 331 -3.98 18.47 0.65
C HIS A 331 -3.53 17.47 1.71
N PHE A 332 -3.60 17.87 2.98
CA PHE A 332 -3.26 17.00 4.10
C PHE A 332 -4.30 15.89 4.25
N LEU A 333 -3.83 14.64 4.16
CA LEU A 333 -4.66 13.44 4.32
C LEU A 333 -4.54 12.88 5.74
N PHE A 334 -3.37 13.01 6.37
CA PHE A 334 -3.11 12.48 7.70
C PHE A 334 -1.99 13.23 8.41
N LYS A 335 -2.12 13.39 9.74
CA LYS A 335 -1.04 13.85 10.60
C LYS A 335 -1.06 13.16 11.96
N SER A 336 0.09 12.66 12.37
CA SER A 336 0.39 12.09 13.68
C SER A 336 0.16 13.15 14.76
N GLY A 337 -0.59 12.80 15.80
CA GLY A 337 -0.92 13.71 16.90
C GLY A 337 -2.24 14.45 16.76
N ASP A 338 -2.85 14.46 15.57
CA ASP A 338 -4.28 14.74 15.44
C ASP A 338 -5.02 13.52 16.00
N ARG A 339 -5.23 13.52 17.32
CA ARG A 339 -6.26 12.67 17.90
C ARG A 339 -7.50 12.93 17.08
N ILE A 340 -8.02 11.89 16.45
CA ILE A 340 -9.40 11.83 15.97
C ILE A 340 -10.23 12.43 17.11
N THR A 341 -10.63 13.69 16.98
CA THR A 341 -11.85 14.15 17.60
C THR A 341 -12.88 13.29 16.92
N LEU A 342 -13.20 12.15 17.55
CA LEU A 342 -14.50 11.54 17.38
C LEU A 342 -15.45 12.73 17.43
N PRO A 343 -16.36 12.88 16.44
CA PRO A 343 -17.40 13.89 16.60
C PRO A 343 -17.93 13.66 18.00
N LYS A 344 -17.86 14.69 18.86
CA LYS A 344 -18.61 14.64 20.10
C LYS A 344 -20.01 14.29 19.62
N LEU A 345 -20.48 13.09 19.93
CA LEU A 345 -21.90 12.96 20.11
C LEU A 345 -22.16 14.02 21.17
N ASP A 346 -22.70 15.16 20.75
CA ASP A 346 -23.48 15.99 21.64
C ASP A 346 -24.68 15.13 22.00
N VAL A 347 -24.42 14.22 22.94
CA VAL A 347 -25.46 13.51 23.67
C VAL A 347 -26.14 14.62 24.44
N ASN A 348 -27.20 15.14 23.84
CA ASN A 348 -28.00 16.16 24.48
C ASN A 348 -28.64 15.49 25.71
N LEU A 349 -28.03 15.67 26.87
CA LEU A 349 -28.48 15.10 28.15
C LEU A 349 -29.93 15.49 28.46
N SER A 350 -30.41 16.61 27.92
CA SER A 350 -31.83 17.00 28.00
C SER A 350 -32.75 16.09 27.19
N LEU A 351 -32.30 15.60 26.03
CA LEU A 351 -33.06 14.68 25.19
C LEU A 351 -33.14 13.29 25.84
N ILE A 352 -32.04 12.81 26.43
CA ILE A 352 -32.05 11.55 27.21
C ILE A 352 -32.95 11.68 28.44
N ALA A 353 -32.88 12.80 29.18
CA ALA A 353 -33.75 13.04 30.31
C ALA A 353 -35.23 13.10 29.90
N TYR A 354 -35.53 13.71 28.74
CA TYR A 354 -36.89 13.74 28.18
C TYR A 354 -37.39 12.34 27.82
N PHE A 355 -36.58 11.52 27.17
CA PHE A 355 -36.96 10.13 26.86
C PHE A 355 -37.10 9.27 28.12
N LEU A 356 -36.28 9.45 29.15
CA LEU A 356 -36.43 8.76 30.44
C LEU A 356 -37.71 9.15 31.18
N LEU A 357 -38.05 10.45 31.19
CA LEU A 357 -39.31 10.94 31.75
C LEU A 357 -40.52 10.39 31.00
N LEU A 358 -40.49 10.42 29.66
CA LEU A 358 -41.55 9.87 28.82
C LEU A 358 -41.72 8.36 29.06
N TRP A 359 -40.61 7.63 29.24
CA TRP A 359 -40.64 6.20 29.53
C TRP A 359 -41.22 5.90 30.93
N LEU A 360 -40.90 6.72 31.94
CA LEU A 360 -41.47 6.61 33.29
C LEU A 360 -42.97 6.93 33.31
N GLU A 361 -43.44 7.92 32.54
CA GLU A 361 -44.87 8.22 32.41
C GLU A 361 -45.62 7.08 31.70
N ILE A 362 -45.06 6.52 30.63
CA ILE A 362 -45.63 5.35 29.95
C ILE A 362 -45.69 4.15 30.90
N LEU A 363 -44.63 3.91 31.69
CA LEU A 363 -44.60 2.81 32.66
C LEU A 363 -45.64 3.01 33.78
N ALA A 364 -45.84 4.24 34.24
CA ALA A 364 -46.85 4.58 35.25
C ALA A 364 -48.28 4.37 34.73
N VAL A 365 -48.55 4.65 33.44
CA VAL A 365 -49.85 4.36 32.81
C VAL A 365 -50.07 2.85 32.63
N ILE A 366 -49.03 2.09 32.30
CA ILE A 366 -49.13 0.63 32.13
C ILE A 366 -49.30 -0.10 33.48
N LEU A 367 -48.69 0.39 34.55
CA LEU A 367 -48.74 -0.23 35.88
C LEU A 367 -49.86 0.31 36.79
N GLY A 368 -50.52 1.39 36.39
CA GLY A 368 -51.60 2.05 37.13
C GLY A 368 -52.99 1.93 36.52
N GLY A 369 -53.18 1.05 35.54
CA GLY A 369 -54.46 0.75 34.88
C GLY A 369 -55.01 -0.63 35.23
#